data_AF-A0A7S0G9E0-F1
#
_entry.id   AF-A0A7S0G9E0-F1
#
_cell.length_a   1.000
_cell.length_b   1.000
_cell.length_c   1.000
_cell.angle_alpha   90.00
_cell.angle_beta   90.00
_cell.angle_gamma   90.00
#
_symmetry.space_group_name_H-M   'P 1'
#
loop_
_entity.id
_entity.type
_entity.pdbx_description
1 polymer ?
#
loop_
_entity_poly.entity_id
_entity_poly.type
_entity_poly.pdbx_seq_one_letter_code
_entity_poly.pdbx_strand_id
1 'polypeptide(L)'
;KNLTKRDTTPHTPKPAGADDVLPAIILAILHAKPVEFCSELVFCQLFCDPDALRGEAGYVLTNVYGAVQFLKTVEDSSSFSIGREEYAAGLTRCREELELDLDAQANEHDDVEEEHKVNAKRENKEGDSAAGFPVDISASVVRMARLRGETIDLKWALREDEQLQNELRETLLISEQTASGNSNTSLNLGLPPGFHRKYTFLGRQPDDLKLSELPLLLSEYHKLVQVTETLIVDRTNVAAAEQKKRLRMVREQLTNNALAADMDLRKGD
;
A
#
# COMPACT_ATOMS: atom_id res chain seq x y z
N LYS A 1 2.06 60.00 46.74
CA LYS A 1 1.42 59.52 45.49
C LYS A 1 2.54 58.97 44.60
N ASN A 2 2.85 57.68 44.73
CA ASN A 2 3.92 57.01 43.98
C ASN A 2 3.36 56.53 42.64
N LEU A 3 3.85 57.11 41.54
CA LEU A 3 3.58 56.66 40.19
C LEU A 3 4.47 55.43 39.93
N THR A 4 3.84 54.26 39.84
CA THR A 4 4.48 53.00 39.52
C THR A 4 5.04 53.04 38.10
N LYS A 5 6.34 52.77 37.99
CA LYS A 5 7.04 52.51 36.74
C LYS A 5 6.30 51.39 35.99
N ARG A 6 5.90 51.65 34.74
CA ARG A 6 5.52 50.59 33.82
C ARG A 6 6.80 49.90 33.38
N ASP A 7 7.03 48.69 33.87
CA ASP A 7 8.02 47.78 33.29
C ASP A 7 7.54 47.37 31.89
N THR A 8 8.03 48.06 30.87
CA THR A 8 7.95 47.61 29.48
C THR A 8 9.21 46.80 29.18
N THR A 9 9.30 45.58 29.70
CA THR A 9 10.26 44.60 29.19
C THR A 9 9.69 44.04 27.89
N PRO A 10 10.41 44.12 26.75
CA PRO A 10 9.96 43.46 25.53
C PRO A 10 9.95 41.96 25.79
N HIS A 11 8.75 41.37 25.81
CA HIS A 11 8.58 39.92 25.84
C HIS A 11 9.02 39.40 24.48
N THR A 12 10.31 39.13 24.30
CA THR A 12 10.80 38.41 23.13
C THR A 12 10.17 37.02 23.19
N PRO A 13 9.30 36.64 22.24
CA PRO A 13 8.68 35.33 22.27
C PRO A 13 9.81 34.30 22.25
N LYS A 14 9.78 33.38 23.22
CA LYS A 14 10.70 32.26 23.26
C LYS A 14 10.60 31.52 21.91
N PRO A 15 11.70 31.21 21.22
CA PRO A 15 11.63 30.43 20.00
C PRO A 15 10.95 29.09 20.29
N ALA A 16 9.98 28.74 19.45
CA ALA A 16 9.19 27.52 19.59
C ALA A 16 10.13 26.30 19.63
N GLY A 17 9.98 25.49 20.67
CA GLY A 17 10.75 24.26 20.85
C GLY A 17 10.11 23.08 20.13
N ALA A 18 10.79 21.94 20.13
CA ALA A 18 10.24 20.69 19.56
C ALA A 18 8.88 20.31 20.17
N ASP A 19 8.69 20.58 21.47
CA ASP A 19 7.44 20.31 22.19
C ASP A 19 6.26 21.19 21.72
N ASP A 20 6.54 22.34 21.09
CA ASP A 20 5.52 23.22 20.51
C ASP A 20 5.20 22.85 19.05
N VAL A 21 6.19 22.29 18.33
CA VAL A 21 6.10 22.03 16.89
C VAL A 21 5.21 20.83 16.57
N LEU A 22 5.38 19.70 17.27
CA LEU A 22 4.61 18.49 16.96
C LEU A 22 3.10 18.66 17.18
N PRO A 23 2.62 19.22 18.31
CA PRO A 23 1.19 19.49 18.50
C PRO A 23 0.62 20.46 17.46
N ALA A 24 1.41 21.48 17.05
CA ALA A 24 1.01 22.40 16.00
C ALA A 24 0.86 21.71 14.64
N ILE A 25 1.75 20.79 14.30
CA ILE A 25 1.66 19.97 13.07
C ILE A 25 0.43 19.07 13.11
N ILE A 26 0.16 18.40 14.23
CA ILE A 26 -1.04 17.55 14.40
C ILE A 26 -2.31 18.37 14.15
N LEU A 27 -2.41 19.56 14.75
CA LEU A 27 -3.56 20.45 14.59
C LEU A 27 -3.70 20.95 13.15
N ALA A 28 -2.58 21.31 12.52
CA ALA A 28 -2.56 21.77 11.12
C ALA A 28 -3.07 20.69 10.16
N ILE A 29 -2.64 19.44 10.32
CA ILE A 29 -3.10 18.31 9.50
C ILE A 29 -4.60 18.08 9.70
N LEU A 30 -5.08 18.11 10.95
CA LEU A 30 -6.48 17.91 11.29
C LEU A 30 -7.40 18.97 10.66
N HIS A 31 -6.93 20.22 10.59
CA HIS A 31 -7.66 21.32 9.97
C HIS A 31 -7.59 21.29 8.45
N ALA A 32 -6.43 20.94 7.88
CA ALA A 32 -6.22 20.93 6.43
C ALA A 32 -6.95 19.78 5.72
N LYS A 33 -7.19 18.65 6.41
CA LYS A 33 -7.84 17.44 5.85
C LYS A 33 -7.32 17.07 4.44
N PRO A 34 -6.01 16.88 4.26
CA PRO A 34 -5.43 16.59 2.94
C PRO A 34 -5.95 15.26 2.36
N VAL A 35 -6.27 15.28 1.06
CA VAL A 35 -6.72 14.11 0.30
C VAL A 35 -5.53 13.16 0.08
N GLU A 36 -5.74 11.85 0.20
CA GLU A 36 -4.72 10.81 -0.04
C GLU A 36 -3.38 10.97 0.73
N PHE A 37 -3.40 11.67 1.86
CA PHE A 37 -2.20 12.09 2.58
C PHE A 37 -1.23 10.95 2.94
N CYS A 38 -1.76 9.76 3.26
CA CYS A 38 -0.91 8.59 3.54
C CYS A 38 -0.10 8.16 2.32
N SER A 39 -0.69 8.19 1.13
CA SER A 39 -0.02 7.84 -0.13
C SER A 39 1.05 8.86 -0.48
N GLU A 40 0.78 10.14 -0.27
CA GLU A 40 1.73 11.22 -0.52
C GLU A 40 2.97 11.15 0.39
N LEU A 41 2.78 10.79 1.67
CA LEU A 41 3.90 10.58 2.58
C LEU A 41 4.79 9.40 2.18
N VAL A 42 4.18 8.29 1.76
CA VAL A 42 4.93 7.14 1.24
C VAL A 42 5.66 7.50 -0.05
N PHE A 43 5.04 8.30 -0.91
CA PHE A 43 5.69 8.82 -2.12
C PHE A 43 6.93 9.64 -1.78
N CYS A 44 6.82 10.59 -0.84
CA CYS A 44 7.96 11.38 -0.38
C CYS A 44 9.09 10.49 0.18
N GLN A 45 8.75 9.45 0.92
CA GLN A 45 9.75 8.53 1.48
C GLN A 45 10.49 7.72 0.41
N LEU A 46 9.81 7.33 -0.67
CA LEU A 46 10.37 6.46 -1.71
C LEU A 46 11.08 7.20 -2.84
N PHE A 47 10.65 8.42 -3.16
CA PHE A 47 11.07 9.12 -4.37
C PHE A 47 11.82 10.44 -4.13
N CYS A 48 11.84 10.97 -2.89
CA CYS A 48 12.66 12.14 -2.61
C CYS A 48 14.15 11.80 -2.55
N ASP A 49 14.98 12.74 -3.00
CA ASP A 49 16.44 12.63 -2.92
C ASP A 49 16.87 12.48 -1.45
N PRO A 50 17.62 11.43 -1.08
CA PRO A 50 18.11 11.24 0.28
C PRO A 50 18.91 12.44 0.82
N ASP A 51 19.59 13.18 -0.05
CA ASP A 51 20.33 14.38 0.38
C ASP A 51 19.42 15.58 0.62
N ALA A 52 18.28 15.67 -0.07
CA ALA A 52 17.24 16.67 0.19
C ALA A 52 16.44 16.37 1.48
N LEU A 53 16.39 15.09 1.88
CA LEU A 53 15.76 14.63 3.12
C LEU A 53 16.66 14.78 4.36
N ARG A 54 17.86 15.33 4.22
CA ARG A 54 18.76 15.60 5.36
C ARG A 54 18.42 16.92 6.05
N GLY A 55 18.72 17.00 7.34
CA GLY A 55 18.54 18.23 8.13
C GLY A 55 17.08 18.53 8.43
N GLU A 56 16.67 19.78 8.20
CA GLU A 56 15.34 20.29 8.57
C GLU A 56 14.19 19.58 7.84
N ALA A 57 14.36 19.28 6.55
CA ALA A 57 13.32 18.62 5.76
C ALA A 57 12.99 17.21 6.28
N GLY A 58 14.02 16.41 6.60
CA GLY A 58 13.84 15.10 7.21
C GLY A 58 13.25 15.20 8.63
N TYR A 59 13.66 16.21 9.39
CA TYR A 59 13.08 16.47 10.71
C TYR A 59 11.58 16.78 10.62
N VAL A 60 11.16 17.66 9.71
CA VAL A 60 9.73 17.97 9.49
C VAL A 60 8.98 16.73 9.03
N LEU A 61 9.52 15.97 8.06
CA LEU A 61 8.88 14.75 7.57
C LEU A 61 8.70 13.72 8.68
N THR A 62 9.70 13.56 9.57
CA THR A 62 9.61 12.66 10.73
C THR A 62 8.52 13.11 11.70
N ASN A 63 8.40 14.41 11.96
CA ASN A 63 7.32 14.96 12.80
C ASN A 63 5.95 14.76 12.17
N VAL A 64 5.81 14.93 10.85
CA VAL A 64 4.57 14.66 10.12
C VAL A 64 4.20 13.17 10.19
N TYR A 65 5.19 12.27 10.04
CA TYR A 65 4.96 10.84 10.18
C TYR A 65 4.49 10.47 11.59
N GLY A 66 5.12 11.06 12.62
CA GLY A 66 4.70 10.93 14.00
C GLY A 66 3.29 11.45 14.25
N ALA A 67 2.93 12.60 13.65
CA ALA A 67 1.60 13.17 13.74
C ALA A 67 0.52 12.27 13.10
N VAL A 68 0.78 11.70 11.92
CA VAL A 68 -0.14 10.75 11.27
C VAL A 68 -0.27 9.48 12.10
N GLN A 69 0.83 8.95 12.62
CA GLN A 69 0.79 7.76 13.46
C GLN A 69 -0.01 8.01 14.74
N PHE A 70 0.14 9.19 15.35
CA PHE A 70 -0.67 9.62 16.48
C PHE A 70 -2.15 9.63 16.10
N LEU A 71 -2.54 10.34 15.04
CA LEU A 71 -3.94 10.41 14.59
C LEU A 71 -4.56 9.04 14.28
N LYS A 72 -3.79 8.08 13.77
CA LYS A 72 -4.25 6.70 13.52
C LYS A 72 -4.44 5.86 14.78
N THR A 73 -3.67 6.14 15.83
CA THR A 73 -3.63 5.32 17.06
C THR A 73 -4.55 5.89 18.16
N VAL A 74 -5.03 7.11 17.99
CA VAL A 74 -5.94 7.77 18.92
C VAL A 74 -7.32 7.11 18.84
N GLU A 75 -7.53 6.09 19.65
CA GLU A 75 -8.83 5.43 19.84
C GLU A 75 -9.51 5.88 21.14
N ASP A 76 -8.73 6.30 22.15
CA ASP A 76 -9.23 6.59 23.50
C ASP A 76 -9.00 8.03 23.96
N SER A 77 -9.97 8.56 24.70
CA SER A 77 -9.91 9.87 25.40
C SER A 77 -8.73 10.02 26.37
N SER A 78 -8.02 8.94 26.72
CA SER A 78 -6.87 8.95 27.63
C SER A 78 -5.68 9.76 27.09
N SER A 79 -5.63 9.95 25.77
CA SER A 79 -4.63 10.78 25.08
C SER A 79 -4.93 12.28 25.13
N PHE A 80 -6.12 12.65 25.60
CA PHE A 80 -6.60 14.03 25.65
C PHE A 80 -7.04 14.42 27.06
N SER A 81 -7.16 15.73 27.31
CA SER A 81 -7.68 16.26 28.57
C SER A 81 -9.21 16.28 28.65
N ILE A 82 -9.91 15.67 27.69
CA ILE A 82 -11.38 15.62 27.62
C ILE A 82 -11.92 14.35 28.28
N GLY A 83 -13.14 14.42 28.80
CA GLY A 83 -13.79 13.27 29.41
C GLY A 83 -14.17 12.19 28.37
N ARG A 84 -14.24 10.92 28.79
CA ARG A 84 -14.68 9.79 27.94
C ARG A 84 -16.03 10.04 27.27
N GLU A 85 -16.98 10.59 28.03
CA GLU A 85 -18.34 10.86 27.57
C GLU A 85 -18.37 11.98 26.52
N GLU A 86 -17.61 13.05 26.74
CA GLU A 86 -17.50 14.18 25.81
C GLU A 86 -16.82 13.77 24.49
N TYR A 87 -15.77 12.94 24.58
CA TYR A 87 -15.11 12.38 23.40
C TYR A 87 -16.05 11.50 22.57
N ALA A 88 -16.79 10.60 23.23
CA ALA A 88 -17.75 9.73 22.55
C ALA A 88 -18.88 10.53 21.88
N ALA A 89 -19.44 11.53 22.58
CA ALA A 89 -20.46 12.40 22.02
C ALA A 89 -19.96 13.19 20.80
N GLY A 90 -18.73 13.71 20.87
CA GLY A 90 -18.09 14.38 19.73
C GLY A 90 -17.89 13.45 18.52
N LEU A 91 -17.47 12.21 18.76
CA LEU A 91 -17.25 11.22 17.71
C LEU A 91 -18.57 10.80 17.04
N THR A 92 -19.65 10.60 17.82
CA THR A 92 -20.99 10.33 17.29
C THR A 92 -21.48 11.48 16.41
N ARG A 93 -21.32 12.73 16.87
CA ARG A 93 -21.71 13.90 16.08
C ARG A 93 -20.94 13.99 14.76
N CYS A 94 -19.63 13.74 14.78
CA CYS A 94 -18.82 13.75 13.55
C CYS A 94 -19.25 12.64 12.57
N ARG A 95 -19.68 11.48 13.09
CA ARG A 95 -20.19 10.38 12.28
C ARG A 95 -21.51 10.73 11.60
N GLU A 96 -22.44 11.32 12.36
CA GLU A 96 -23.73 11.79 11.83
C GLU A 96 -23.52 12.87 10.76
N GLU A 97 -22.61 13.83 10.99
CA GLU A 97 -22.27 14.88 10.02
C GLU A 97 -21.69 14.29 8.73
N LEU A 98 -20.80 13.30 8.83
CA LEU A 98 -20.23 12.61 7.66
C LEU A 98 -21.29 11.81 6.88
N GLU A 99 -22.23 11.17 7.58
CA GLU A 99 -23.34 10.43 6.96
C GLU A 99 -24.23 11.38 6.15
N LEU A 100 -24.55 12.55 6.70
CA LEU A 100 -25.30 13.60 6.00
C LEU A 100 -24.56 14.14 4.78
N ASP A 101 -23.24 14.36 4.87
CA ASP A 101 -22.43 14.82 3.74
C ASP A 101 -22.37 13.79 2.60
N LEU A 102 -22.34 12.49 2.94
CA LEU A 102 -22.37 11.40 1.95
C LEU A 102 -23.75 11.31 1.27
N ASP A 103 -24.83 11.43 2.04
CA ASP A 103 -26.20 11.44 1.50
C ASP A 103 -26.46 12.68 0.62
N ALA A 104 -25.89 13.83 0.98
CA ALA A 104 -25.97 15.05 0.18
C ALA A 104 -25.20 14.91 -1.16
N GLN A 105 -24.00 14.34 -1.14
CA GLN A 105 -23.22 14.06 -2.35
C GLN A 105 -23.89 12.99 -3.25
N ALA A 106 -24.61 12.04 -2.66
CA ALA A 106 -25.40 11.06 -3.41
C ALA A 106 -26.61 11.70 -4.11
N ASN A 107 -27.32 12.62 -3.44
CA ASN A 107 -28.46 13.33 -4.02
C ASN A 107 -28.05 14.38 -5.06
N GLU A 108 -26.90 15.06 -4.91
CA GLU A 108 -26.39 16.01 -5.92
C GLU A 108 -26.02 15.32 -7.26
N HIS A 109 -25.75 14.01 -7.24
CA HIS A 109 -25.48 13.24 -8.46
C HIS A 109 -26.76 12.79 -9.21
N ASP A 110 -27.94 12.88 -8.58
CA ASP A 110 -29.25 12.61 -9.20
C ASP A 110 -29.87 13.88 -9.83
N ASP A 111 -29.56 15.09 -9.34
CA ASP A 111 -30.15 16.35 -9.82
C ASP A 111 -29.55 16.87 -11.15
N VAL A 112 -28.37 16.37 -11.57
CA VAL A 112 -27.76 16.74 -12.88
C VAL A 112 -28.30 15.85 -14.02
N GLU A 113 -28.94 14.72 -13.72
CA GLU A 113 -29.54 13.82 -14.74
C GLU A 113 -30.96 14.19 -15.19
N GLU A 114 -31.61 15.19 -14.60
CA GLU A 114 -33.00 15.56 -14.93
C GLU A 114 -33.14 16.60 -16.07
N GLU A 115 -32.14 17.41 -16.42
CA GLU A 115 -32.28 18.40 -17.52
C GLU A 115 -31.97 17.87 -18.94
N HIS A 116 -31.40 16.66 -19.10
CA HIS A 116 -31.08 16.10 -20.43
C HIS A 116 -32.06 15.00 -20.92
N LYS A 117 -33.22 14.80 -20.27
CA LYS A 117 -34.19 13.72 -20.59
C LYS A 117 -35.22 14.03 -21.68
N VAL A 118 -35.04 15.02 -22.56
CA VAL A 118 -36.00 15.23 -23.68
C VAL A 118 -35.58 14.54 -25.00
N ASN A 119 -34.35 14.07 -25.16
CA ASN A 119 -33.94 13.55 -26.48
C ASN A 119 -33.03 12.32 -26.48
N ALA A 120 -33.44 11.23 -25.82
CA ALA A 120 -32.91 9.89 -26.11
C ALA A 120 -33.83 8.78 -25.59
N LYS A 121 -35.14 8.85 -25.91
CA LYS A 121 -36.03 7.69 -25.73
C LYS A 121 -35.83 6.73 -26.90
N ARG A 122 -34.82 5.86 -26.81
CA ARG A 122 -34.73 4.53 -27.46
C ARG A 122 -33.36 3.92 -27.13
N GLU A 123 -33.31 3.17 -26.04
CA GLU A 123 -33.05 1.72 -26.02
C GLU A 123 -32.62 1.28 -24.60
N ASN A 124 -33.37 0.28 -24.12
CA ASN A 124 -33.09 -0.69 -23.07
C ASN A 124 -32.74 -0.26 -21.63
N LYS A 125 -33.76 -0.48 -20.77
CA LYS A 125 -33.66 -0.84 -19.36
C LYS A 125 -33.14 -2.27 -19.20
N GLU A 126 -32.16 -2.43 -18.32
CA GLU A 126 -31.76 -3.57 -17.47
C GLU A 126 -30.32 -3.25 -17.04
N GLY A 127 -29.87 -3.11 -15.80
CA GLY A 127 -30.42 -3.22 -14.45
C GLY A 127 -29.19 -3.15 -13.50
N ASP A 128 -29.29 -2.29 -12.48
CA ASP A 128 -28.59 -2.26 -11.17
C ASP A 128 -27.06 -2.34 -10.98
N SER A 129 -26.65 -1.47 -10.04
CA SER A 129 -25.49 -1.51 -9.14
C SER A 129 -24.19 -0.83 -9.59
N ALA A 130 -24.08 0.44 -9.22
CA ALA A 130 -22.81 1.11 -8.95
C ALA A 130 -22.15 0.51 -7.70
N ALA A 131 -21.48 -0.63 -7.88
CA ALA A 131 -20.36 -1.02 -7.02
C ALA A 131 -19.08 -0.57 -7.76
N GLY A 132 -18.22 0.19 -7.09
CA GLY A 132 -16.94 0.63 -7.64
C GLY A 132 -16.19 -0.52 -8.31
N PHE A 133 -15.72 -0.31 -9.54
CA PHE A 133 -15.04 -1.34 -10.33
C PHE A 133 -13.88 -1.94 -9.52
N PRO A 134 -13.94 -3.23 -9.13
CA PRO A 134 -12.95 -3.88 -8.27
C PRO A 134 -11.81 -4.47 -9.10
N VAL A 135 -11.36 -3.75 -10.13
CA VAL A 135 -10.40 -4.26 -11.09
C VAL A 135 -8.99 -3.82 -10.68
N ASP A 136 -8.36 -4.58 -9.77
CA ASP A 136 -6.98 -4.34 -9.35
C ASP A 136 -5.97 -4.95 -10.35
N ILE A 137 -5.97 -4.42 -11.57
CA ILE A 137 -4.96 -4.81 -12.57
C ILE A 137 -3.71 -3.99 -12.32
N SER A 138 -2.66 -4.65 -11.83
CA SER A 138 -1.35 -4.02 -11.59
C SER A 138 -0.83 -3.32 -12.85
N ALA A 139 -0.26 -2.13 -12.68
CA ALA A 139 0.35 -1.34 -13.76
C ALA A 139 1.46 -2.11 -14.54
N SER A 140 2.03 -3.16 -13.94
CA SER A 140 2.97 -4.06 -14.60
C SER A 140 2.31 -4.92 -15.69
N VAL A 141 1.09 -5.42 -15.44
CA VAL A 141 0.29 -6.24 -16.37
C VAL A 141 -0.14 -5.41 -17.58
N VAL A 142 -0.63 -4.19 -17.31
CA VAL A 142 -0.98 -3.19 -18.33
C VAL A 142 0.23 -2.87 -19.23
N ARG A 143 1.41 -2.70 -18.62
CA ARG A 143 2.65 -2.41 -19.36
C ARG A 143 3.08 -3.56 -20.26
N MET A 144 2.91 -4.81 -19.79
CA MET A 144 3.22 -6.00 -20.57
C MET A 144 2.26 -6.19 -21.74
N ALA A 145 0.95 -5.94 -21.56
CA ALA A 145 -0.03 -5.99 -22.64
C ALA A 145 0.26 -4.97 -23.75
N ARG A 146 0.65 -3.74 -23.38
CA ARG A 146 1.13 -2.72 -24.33
C ARG A 146 2.37 -3.16 -25.11
N LEU A 147 3.34 -3.79 -24.45
CA LEU A 147 4.54 -4.31 -25.10
C LEU A 147 4.24 -5.46 -26.07
N ARG A 148 3.15 -6.21 -25.85
CA ARG A 148 2.63 -7.23 -26.77
C ARG A 148 1.81 -6.65 -27.93
N GLY A 149 1.52 -5.35 -27.91
CA GLY A 149 0.70 -4.67 -28.93
C GLY A 149 -0.81 -4.86 -28.75
N GLU A 150 -1.27 -5.23 -27.56
CA GLU A 150 -2.69 -5.39 -27.26
C GLU A 150 -3.36 -4.02 -27.01
N THR A 151 -4.59 -3.86 -27.48
CA THR A 151 -5.42 -2.68 -27.20
C THR A 151 -5.99 -2.77 -25.79
N ILE A 152 -5.69 -1.77 -24.96
CA ILE A 152 -6.15 -1.70 -23.58
C ILE A 152 -7.49 -0.98 -23.53
N ASP A 153 -8.57 -1.75 -23.70
CA ASP A 153 -9.96 -1.31 -23.60
C ASP A 153 -10.65 -1.91 -22.36
N LEU A 154 -11.83 -1.41 -22.01
CA LEU A 154 -12.65 -1.95 -20.90
C LEU A 154 -12.90 -3.47 -21.02
N LYS A 155 -13.06 -3.97 -22.25
CA LYS A 155 -13.24 -5.41 -22.54
C LYS A 155 -11.98 -6.24 -22.27
N TRP A 156 -10.80 -5.64 -22.41
CA TRP A 156 -9.53 -6.27 -22.06
C TRP A 156 -9.41 -6.35 -20.53
N ALA A 157 -9.70 -5.26 -19.83
CA ALA A 157 -9.61 -5.20 -18.37
C ALA A 157 -10.54 -6.23 -17.69
N LEU A 158 -11.80 -6.33 -18.14
CA LEU A 158 -12.73 -7.32 -17.60
C LEU A 158 -12.27 -8.77 -17.81
N ARG A 159 -11.63 -9.06 -18.95
CA ARG A 159 -11.11 -10.40 -19.26
C ARG A 159 -9.91 -10.75 -18.41
N GLU A 160 -8.98 -9.81 -18.22
CA GLU A 160 -7.80 -10.01 -17.39
C GLU A 160 -8.16 -10.17 -15.91
N ASP A 161 -9.14 -9.42 -15.41
CA ASP A 161 -9.67 -9.58 -14.06
C ASP A 161 -10.29 -10.97 -13.84
N GLU A 162 -11.10 -11.44 -14.80
CA GLU A 162 -11.69 -12.78 -14.75
C GLU A 162 -10.62 -13.90 -14.77
N GLN A 163 -9.56 -13.73 -15.56
CA GLN A 163 -8.44 -14.67 -15.58
C GLN A 163 -7.67 -14.69 -14.27
N LEU A 164 -7.36 -13.53 -13.70
CA LEU A 164 -6.66 -13.42 -12.41
C LEU A 164 -7.50 -14.01 -11.27
N GLN A 165 -8.81 -13.76 -11.26
CA GLN A 165 -9.71 -14.36 -10.27
C GLN A 165 -9.81 -15.88 -10.44
N ASN A 166 -9.84 -16.40 -11.66
CA ASN A 166 -9.84 -17.83 -11.91
C ASN A 166 -8.51 -18.49 -11.51
N GLU A 167 -7.35 -17.88 -11.79
CA GLU A 167 -6.05 -18.39 -11.31
C GLU A 167 -5.96 -18.40 -9.78
N LEU A 168 -6.47 -17.35 -9.12
CA LEU A 168 -6.53 -17.28 -7.65
C LEU A 168 -7.48 -18.35 -7.08
N ARG A 169 -8.60 -18.62 -7.76
CA ARG A 169 -9.58 -19.62 -7.37
C ARG A 169 -9.06 -21.05 -7.61
N GLU A 170 -8.35 -21.29 -8.71
CA GLU A 170 -7.67 -22.55 -9.01
C GLU A 170 -6.55 -22.85 -8.01
N THR A 171 -5.75 -21.84 -7.64
CA THR A 171 -4.72 -22.01 -6.59
C THR A 171 -5.32 -22.33 -5.22
N LEU A 172 -6.49 -21.76 -4.88
CA LEU A 172 -7.25 -22.10 -3.67
C LEU A 172 -7.86 -23.52 -3.73
N LEU A 173 -8.42 -23.94 -4.86
CA LEU A 173 -9.02 -25.27 -5.03
C LEU A 173 -7.98 -26.40 -5.01
N ILE A 174 -6.78 -26.16 -5.55
CA ILE A 174 -5.64 -27.09 -5.45
C ILE A 174 -5.20 -27.26 -3.98
N SER A 175 -5.35 -26.22 -3.15
CA SER A 175 -5.04 -26.30 -1.72
C SER A 175 -6.04 -27.17 -0.94
N GLU A 176 -7.33 -27.12 -1.28
CA GLU A 176 -8.39 -27.89 -0.59
C GLU A 176 -8.33 -29.41 -0.87
N GLN A 177 -7.90 -29.82 -2.07
CA GLN A 177 -7.77 -31.25 -2.39
C GLN A 177 -6.54 -31.93 -1.76
N THR A 178 -5.57 -31.14 -1.28
CA THR A 178 -4.42 -31.67 -0.52
C THR A 178 -4.64 -31.69 0.99
N ALA A 179 -5.80 -31.19 1.48
CA ALA A 179 -6.09 -31.03 2.90
C ALA A 179 -6.83 -32.20 3.57
N SER A 180 -6.92 -33.37 2.91
CA SER A 180 -7.28 -34.63 3.59
C SER A 180 -6.01 -35.38 3.99
N GLY A 181 -5.31 -34.87 5.00
CA GLY A 181 -4.14 -35.54 5.55
C GLY A 181 -3.11 -34.60 6.18
N ASN A 182 -3.29 -34.34 7.46
CA ASN A 182 -2.31 -33.82 8.42
C ASN A 182 -2.07 -32.30 8.44
N SER A 183 -2.30 -31.75 9.64
CA SER A 183 -1.88 -30.45 10.12
C SER A 183 -0.36 -30.28 10.03
N ASN A 184 0.10 -29.71 8.93
CA ASN A 184 1.21 -28.75 8.90
C ASN A 184 0.89 -27.80 7.75
N THR A 185 0.64 -26.53 8.05
CA THR A 185 0.45 -25.45 7.09
C THR A 185 1.69 -25.30 6.22
N SER A 186 1.77 -26.11 5.16
CA SER A 186 2.73 -25.94 4.09
C SER A 186 2.12 -25.00 3.07
N LEU A 187 2.20 -23.70 3.36
CA LEU A 187 1.96 -22.68 2.35
C LEU A 187 2.94 -22.96 1.19
N ASN A 188 2.41 -23.25 0.00
CA ASN A 188 3.21 -23.63 -1.16
C ASN A 188 3.86 -22.37 -1.77
N LEU A 189 4.81 -21.78 -1.04
CA LEU A 189 5.39 -20.46 -1.27
C LEU A 189 6.50 -20.41 -2.33
N GLY A 190 6.56 -21.38 -3.25
CA GLY A 190 7.70 -21.51 -4.18
C GLY A 190 9.02 -21.81 -3.44
N LEU A 191 8.93 -22.59 -2.36
CA LEU A 191 10.07 -23.02 -1.57
C LEU A 191 10.87 -24.09 -2.33
N PRO A 192 12.20 -24.16 -2.16
CA PRO A 192 13.02 -25.16 -2.84
C PRO A 192 12.51 -26.59 -2.62
N PRO A 193 12.60 -27.48 -3.63
CA PRO A 193 12.11 -28.85 -3.51
C PRO A 193 12.78 -29.55 -2.33
N GLY A 194 11.96 -30.07 -1.40
CA GLY A 194 12.40 -30.73 -0.17
C GLY A 194 12.52 -29.83 1.07
N PHE A 195 12.16 -28.54 0.99
CA PHE A 195 12.16 -27.67 2.16
C PHE A 195 10.98 -27.96 3.10
N HIS A 196 11.25 -28.66 4.21
CA HIS A 196 10.29 -28.91 5.29
C HIS A 196 10.93 -28.51 6.63
N ARG A 197 10.46 -27.42 7.24
CA ARG A 197 10.86 -27.03 8.60
C ARG A 197 9.64 -26.79 9.46
N LYS A 198 9.66 -27.33 10.67
CA LYS A 198 8.65 -27.14 11.70
C LYS A 198 9.22 -26.21 12.76
N TYR A 199 8.46 -25.19 13.13
CA TYR A 199 8.81 -24.24 14.18
C TYR A 199 7.89 -24.48 15.37
N THR A 200 8.47 -24.65 16.55
CA THR A 200 7.70 -25.06 17.74
C THR A 200 6.95 -23.88 18.36
N PHE A 201 7.43 -22.66 18.13
CA PHE A 201 6.89 -21.43 18.72
C PHE A 201 6.06 -20.58 17.75
N LEU A 202 5.89 -21.02 16.50
CA LEU A 202 5.15 -20.26 15.50
C LEU A 202 3.67 -20.18 15.88
N GLY A 203 3.16 -18.98 16.14
CA GLY A 203 1.77 -18.73 16.54
C GLY A 203 1.48 -18.83 18.05
N ARG A 204 2.49 -19.04 18.90
CA ARG A 204 2.32 -18.93 20.36
C ARG A 204 2.25 -17.47 20.81
N GLN A 205 1.44 -17.20 21.82
CA GLN A 205 1.37 -15.88 22.46
C GLN A 205 2.53 -15.66 23.44
N PRO A 206 2.95 -14.40 23.68
CA PRO A 206 4.05 -14.07 24.58
C PRO A 206 3.80 -14.50 26.03
N ASP A 207 2.53 -14.63 26.45
CA ASP A 207 2.16 -15.03 27.82
C ASP A 207 2.37 -16.53 28.08
N ASP A 208 2.44 -17.35 27.03
CA ASP A 208 2.64 -18.80 27.11
C ASP A 208 4.13 -19.21 27.15
N LEU A 209 5.04 -18.24 27.08
CA LEU A 209 6.48 -18.48 27.02
C LEU A 209 7.10 -18.55 28.42
N LYS A 210 7.72 -19.68 28.73
CA LYS A 210 8.52 -19.83 29.96
C LYS A 210 9.93 -19.30 29.74
N LEU A 211 10.54 -18.72 30.79
CA LEU A 211 11.92 -18.21 30.74
C LEU A 211 12.95 -19.29 30.34
N SER A 212 12.66 -20.57 30.65
CA SER A 212 13.47 -21.72 30.26
C SER A 212 13.43 -22.05 28.77
N GLU A 213 12.38 -21.62 28.06
CA GLU A 213 12.18 -21.86 26.62
C GLU A 213 12.81 -20.76 25.75
N LEU A 214 13.21 -19.63 26.36
CA LEU A 214 13.83 -18.49 25.68
C LEU A 214 15.08 -18.86 24.87
N PRO A 215 16.03 -19.69 25.35
CA PRO A 215 17.20 -20.07 24.57
C PRO A 215 16.84 -20.92 23.34
N LEU A 216 15.81 -21.77 23.46
CA LEU A 216 15.34 -22.61 22.35
C LEU A 216 14.64 -21.74 21.29
N LEU A 217 13.77 -20.82 21.72
CA LEU A 217 13.13 -19.83 20.86
C LEU A 217 14.15 -19.00 20.08
N LEU A 218 15.17 -18.48 20.77
CA LEU A 218 16.25 -17.71 20.13
C LEU A 218 17.00 -18.54 19.09
N SER A 219 17.25 -19.82 19.37
CA SER A 219 17.90 -20.72 18.42
C SER A 219 17.04 -21.00 17.18
N GLU A 220 15.73 -21.12 17.35
CA GLU A 220 14.78 -21.31 16.24
C GLU A 220 14.62 -20.05 15.41
N TYR A 221 14.54 -18.89 16.06
CA TYR A 221 14.51 -17.59 15.40
C TYR A 221 15.77 -17.36 14.57
N HIS A 222 16.96 -17.61 15.12
CA HIS A 222 18.20 -17.43 14.36
C HIS A 222 18.27 -18.35 13.14
N LYS A 223 17.82 -19.61 13.28
CA LYS A 223 17.73 -20.55 12.14
C LYS A 223 16.72 -20.11 11.09
N LEU A 224 15.60 -19.50 11.51
CA LEU A 224 14.60 -18.94 10.61
C LEU A 224 15.19 -17.77 9.81
N VAL A 225 15.82 -16.82 10.49
CA VAL A 225 16.47 -15.66 9.87
C VAL A 225 17.51 -16.10 8.84
N GLN A 226 18.43 -17.00 9.23
CA GLN A 226 19.46 -17.49 8.33
C GLN A 226 18.88 -18.15 7.06
N VAL A 227 17.76 -18.86 7.20
CA VAL A 227 17.08 -19.46 6.06
C VAL A 227 16.40 -18.42 5.19
N THR A 228 15.69 -17.46 5.77
CA THR A 228 15.02 -16.43 4.98
C THR A 228 16.04 -15.62 4.20
N GLU A 229 17.19 -15.31 4.81
CA GLU A 229 18.31 -14.68 4.10
C GLU A 229 18.80 -15.53 2.93
N THR A 230 19.02 -16.83 3.17
CA THR A 230 19.46 -17.75 2.11
C THR A 230 18.44 -17.84 0.97
N LEU A 231 17.14 -17.95 1.31
CA LEU A 231 16.07 -18.03 0.32
C LEU A 231 15.87 -16.73 -0.46
N ILE A 232 16.04 -15.57 0.19
CA ILE A 232 16.01 -14.27 -0.49
C ILE A 232 17.15 -14.20 -1.50
N VAL A 233 18.37 -14.58 -1.09
CA VAL A 233 19.54 -14.61 -1.97
C VAL A 233 19.30 -15.56 -3.15
N ASP A 234 18.83 -16.78 -2.90
CA ASP A 234 18.55 -17.75 -3.95
C ASP A 234 17.49 -17.23 -4.94
N ARG A 235 16.41 -16.61 -4.44
CA ARG A 235 15.39 -15.99 -5.29
C ARG A 235 15.96 -14.87 -6.17
N THR A 236 16.82 -14.01 -5.62
CA THR A 236 17.48 -12.95 -6.41
C THR A 236 18.40 -13.54 -7.48
N ASN A 237 19.12 -14.62 -7.16
CA ASN A 237 19.99 -15.32 -8.09
C ASN A 237 19.21 -15.98 -9.23
N VAL A 238 18.08 -16.63 -8.92
CA VAL A 238 17.19 -17.22 -9.92
C VAL A 238 16.63 -16.15 -10.86
N ALA A 239 16.12 -15.04 -10.32
CA ALA A 239 15.62 -13.93 -11.13
C ALA A 239 16.71 -13.32 -12.03
N ALA A 240 17.93 -13.15 -11.51
CA ALA A 240 19.06 -12.69 -12.30
C ALA A 240 19.46 -13.69 -13.41
N ALA A 241 19.42 -14.99 -13.13
CA ALA A 241 19.71 -16.04 -14.10
C ALA A 241 18.66 -16.08 -15.23
N GLU A 242 17.38 -15.94 -14.89
CA GLU A 242 16.29 -15.83 -15.88
C GLU A 242 16.44 -14.59 -16.77
N GLN A 243 16.76 -13.44 -16.16
CA GLN A 243 16.99 -12.20 -16.92
C GLN A 243 18.18 -12.34 -17.87
N LYS A 244 19.28 -12.94 -17.41
CA LYS A 244 20.44 -13.24 -18.26
C LYS A 244 20.09 -14.19 -19.41
N LYS A 245 19.23 -15.18 -19.17
CA LYS A 245 18.74 -16.10 -20.21
C LYS A 245 17.87 -15.38 -21.25
N ARG A 246 16.97 -14.48 -20.82
CA ARG A 246 16.16 -13.64 -21.71
C ARG A 246 17.03 -12.75 -22.60
N LEU A 247 18.00 -12.06 -22.01
CA LEU A 247 18.93 -11.21 -22.76
C LEU A 247 19.76 -12.01 -23.78
N ARG A 248 20.17 -13.23 -23.44
CA ARG A 248 20.86 -14.12 -24.39
C ARG A 248 19.98 -14.47 -25.59
N MET A 249 18.72 -14.87 -25.35
CA MET A 249 17.78 -15.19 -26.42
C MET A 249 17.50 -13.98 -27.33
N VAL A 250 17.28 -12.80 -26.74
CA VAL A 250 17.07 -11.56 -27.52
C VAL A 250 18.31 -11.22 -28.35
N ARG A 251 19.51 -11.35 -27.77
CA ARG A 251 20.76 -11.13 -28.50
C ARG A 251 20.90 -12.07 -29.69
N GLU A 252 20.61 -13.36 -29.50
CA GLU A 252 20.66 -14.37 -30.56
C GLU A 252 19.66 -14.08 -31.69
N GLN A 253 18.45 -13.66 -31.33
CA GLN A 253 17.45 -13.21 -32.32
C GLN A 253 17.94 -12.00 -33.11
N LEU A 254 18.51 -10.99 -32.45
CA LEU A 254 19.05 -9.81 -33.13
C LEU A 254 20.21 -10.16 -34.06
N THR A 255 21.11 -11.06 -33.65
CA THR A 255 22.19 -11.52 -34.54
C THR A 255 21.66 -12.28 -35.75
N ASN A 256 20.64 -13.12 -35.58
CA ASN A 256 20.02 -13.83 -36.68
C ASN A 256 19.30 -12.88 -37.65
N ASN A 257 18.58 -11.88 -37.12
CA ASN A 257 17.93 -10.86 -37.94
C ASN A 257 18.94 -10.00 -38.71
N ALA A 258 20.07 -9.63 -38.08
CA ALA A 258 21.13 -8.88 -38.74
C ALA A 258 21.79 -9.69 -39.88
N LEU A 259 22.03 -10.99 -39.67
CA LEU A 259 22.54 -11.89 -40.71
C LEU A 259 21.55 -12.03 -41.87
N ALA A 260 20.25 -12.16 -41.58
CA ALA A 260 19.22 -12.21 -42.62
C ALA A 260 19.20 -10.93 -43.47
N ALA A 261 19.27 -9.76 -42.82
CA ALA A 261 19.33 -8.48 -43.51
C ALA A 261 20.59 -8.33 -44.40
N ASP A 262 21.77 -8.78 -43.95
CA ASP A 262 23.00 -8.77 -44.78
C ASP A 262 22.88 -9.71 -45.98
N MET A 263 22.23 -10.87 -45.81
CA MET A 263 21.97 -11.81 -46.90
C MET A 263 20.99 -11.25 -47.94
N ASP A 264 19.99 -10.48 -47.50
CA ASP A 264 19.04 -9.84 -48.41
C ASP A 264 19.68 -8.69 -49.19
N LEU A 265 20.56 -7.90 -48.55
CA LEU A 265 21.35 -6.87 -49.24
C LEU A 265 22.28 -7.46 -50.31
N ARG A 266 22.92 -8.61 -50.04
CA ARG A 266 23.79 -9.30 -51.01
C ARG A 266 23.07 -9.94 -52.20
N LYS A 267 21.76 -10.16 -52.13
CA LYS A 267 20.93 -10.69 -53.23
C LYS A 267 20.32 -9.58 -54.09
N GLY A 268 20.43 -8.32 -53.66
CA GLY A 268 19.90 -7.14 -54.35
C GLY A 268 20.90 -6.43 -55.28
N ASP A 269 22.17 -6.83 -55.28
CA ASP A 269 23.21 -6.46 -56.25
C ASP A 269 23.41 -7.57 -57.31
#